data_AF-J6F7W3-F1
#
_entry.id   AF-J6F7W3-F1
#
_cell.length_a   1.000
_cell.length_b   1.000
_cell.length_c   1.000
_cell.angle_alpha   90.00
_cell.angle_beta   90.00
_cell.angle_gamma   90.00
#
_symmetry.space_group_name_H-M   'P 1'
#
loop_
_entity.id
_entity.type
_entity.pdbx_description
1 polymer ?
#
loop_
_entity_poly.entity_id
_entity_poly.type
_entity_poly.pdbx_seq_one_letter_code
_entity_poly.pdbx_strand_id
1 'polypeptide(L)'
;MSRAQIKEVKAAVVLLDPPYINSDCFSKTATTARALSTPDTRIIACTGWKIRDTVQDVLGAHMVRFRPGHACGLATTFRAYVNYEGAGLYEADPDPENGDNDGTAFAGAGGVEAA
;
A
#
# COMPACT_ATOMS: atom_id res chain seq x y z
N MET A 1 -16.15 11.24 15.16
CA MET A 1 -16.03 12.37 14.20
C MET A 1 -16.61 11.94 12.86
N SER A 2 -17.44 12.78 12.24
CA SER A 2 -18.04 12.52 10.93
C SER A 2 -16.93 12.39 9.88
N ARG A 3 -16.91 11.27 9.12
CA ARG A 3 -15.96 11.08 8.02
C ARG A 3 -16.36 12.01 6.88
N ALA A 4 -15.44 12.88 6.45
CA ALA A 4 -15.63 13.61 5.20
C ALA A 4 -15.66 12.57 4.06
N GLN A 5 -16.85 12.33 3.50
CA GLN A 5 -17.07 11.37 2.42
C GLN A 5 -17.49 12.15 1.18
N ILE A 6 -16.83 11.90 0.06
CA ILE A 6 -17.24 12.47 -1.22
C ILE A 6 -18.51 11.74 -1.64
N LYS A 7 -19.62 12.48 -1.74
CA LYS A 7 -20.92 11.91 -2.13
C LYS A 7 -20.81 11.34 -3.55
N GLU A 8 -21.51 10.23 -3.79
CA GLU A 8 -21.65 9.58 -5.11
C GLU A 8 -20.41 8.87 -5.67
N VAL A 9 -19.27 8.87 -4.96
CA VAL A 9 -18.11 8.07 -5.33
C VAL A 9 -18.10 6.75 -4.55
N LYS A 10 -18.11 5.62 -5.27
CA LYS A 10 -17.86 4.27 -4.73
C LYS A 10 -16.66 3.67 -5.44
N ALA A 11 -15.45 3.98 -4.97
CA ALA A 11 -14.24 3.36 -5.49
C ALA A 11 -14.21 1.88 -5.10
N ALA A 12 -14.10 0.98 -6.08
CA ALA A 12 -13.88 -0.45 -5.81
C ALA A 12 -12.48 -0.68 -5.21
N VAL A 13 -11.49 0.01 -5.76
CA VAL A 13 -10.08 -0.05 -5.35
C VAL A 13 -9.51 1.36 -5.28
N VAL A 14 -8.71 1.64 -4.25
CA VAL A 14 -7.93 2.86 -4.09
C VAL A 14 -6.46 2.48 -3.95
N LEU A 15 -5.62 2.94 -4.88
CA LEU A 15 -4.16 2.78 -4.84
C LEU A 15 -3.53 4.10 -4.36
N LEU A 16 -2.58 4.01 -3.43
CA LEU A 16 -1.88 5.15 -2.84
C LEU A 16 -0.37 4.95 -2.96
N ASP A 17 0.33 5.93 -3.50
CA ASP A 17 1.80 6.01 -3.51
C ASP A 17 2.24 7.43 -3.12
N PRO A 18 2.20 7.77 -1.82
CA PRO A 18 2.57 9.09 -1.35
C PRO A 18 4.08 9.34 -1.55
N PRO A 19 4.46 10.55 -2.02
CA PRO A 19 5.83 10.84 -2.44
C PRO A 19 6.85 10.84 -1.29
N TYR A 20 6.40 11.00 -0.04
CA TYR A 20 7.27 11.10 1.12
C TYR A 20 6.94 10.05 2.18
N ILE A 21 7.99 9.42 2.69
CA ILE A 21 7.94 8.39 3.73
C ILE A 21 7.94 9.08 5.11
N ASN A 22 6.85 9.77 5.43
CA ASN A 22 6.63 10.34 6.76
C ASN A 22 5.15 10.29 7.15
N SER A 23 4.90 10.31 8.46
CA SER A 23 3.57 10.10 9.03
C SER A 23 2.56 11.19 8.62
N ASP A 24 3.00 12.45 8.54
CA ASP A 24 2.12 13.57 8.18
C ASP A 24 1.65 13.49 6.71
N CYS A 25 2.59 13.25 5.78
CA CYS A 25 2.29 13.04 4.37
C CYS A 25 1.32 11.86 4.19
N PHE A 26 1.63 10.72 4.83
CA PHE A 26 0.79 9.54 4.73
C PHE A 26 -0.61 9.77 5.30
N SER A 27 -0.73 10.41 6.47
CA SER A 27 -2.01 10.66 7.13
C SER A 27 -2.92 11.58 6.31
N LYS A 28 -2.34 12.60 5.66
CA LYS A 28 -3.08 13.49 4.76
C LYS A 28 -3.54 12.77 3.50
N THR A 29 -2.67 11.98 2.88
CA THR A 29 -3.04 11.13 1.73
C THR A 29 -4.15 10.14 2.09
N ALA A 30 -4.06 9.49 3.25
CA ALA A 30 -5.06 8.57 3.75
C ALA A 30 -6.41 9.24 4.06
N THR A 31 -6.41 10.53 4.40
CA THR A 31 -7.66 11.29 4.59
C THR A 31 -8.43 11.37 3.27
N THR A 32 -7.76 11.69 2.18
CA THR A 32 -8.36 11.68 0.83
C THR A 32 -8.79 10.28 0.42
N ALA A 33 -7.97 9.26 0.67
CA ALA A 33 -8.31 7.86 0.39
C ALA A 33 -9.61 7.43 1.10
N ARG A 34 -9.74 7.75 2.39
CA ARG A 34 -10.94 7.47 3.18
C ARG A 34 -12.17 8.21 2.66
N ALA A 35 -12.00 9.42 2.13
CA ALA A 35 -13.11 10.18 1.55
C ALA A 35 -13.66 9.56 0.26
N LEU A 36 -12.81 8.83 -0.48
CA LEU A 36 -13.17 8.07 -1.68
C LEU A 36 -13.67 6.64 -1.37
N SER A 37 -13.47 6.18 -0.13
CA SER A 37 -13.69 4.79 0.26
C SER A 37 -15.06 4.56 0.88
N THR A 38 -15.61 3.39 0.61
CA THR A 38 -16.74 2.77 1.31
C THR A 38 -16.22 1.60 2.16
N PRO A 39 -17.05 0.98 3.03
CA PRO A 39 -16.64 -0.21 3.76
C PRO A 39 -16.16 -1.37 2.87
N ASP A 40 -16.65 -1.45 1.63
CA ASP A 40 -16.26 -2.51 0.67
C ASP A 40 -15.01 -2.16 -0.15
N THR A 41 -14.46 -0.95 0.02
CA THR A 41 -13.35 -0.46 -0.80
C THR A 41 -12.04 -1.14 -0.41
N ARG A 42 -11.39 -1.72 -1.41
CA ARG A 42 -10.05 -2.31 -1.27
C ARG A 42 -9.00 -1.21 -1.38
N ILE A 43 -8.09 -1.18 -0.44
CA ILE A 43 -7.00 -0.20 -0.39
C ILE A 43 -5.69 -0.95 -0.63
N ILE A 44 -4.86 -0.38 -1.50
CA ILE A 44 -3.48 -0.78 -1.72
C ILE A 44 -2.64 0.45 -1.48
N ALA A 45 -1.70 0.39 -0.54
CA ALA A 45 -0.74 1.46 -0.29
C ALA A 45 0.66 0.96 -0.57
N CYS A 46 1.42 1.69 -1.38
CA CYS A 46 2.85 1.50 -1.60
C CYS A 46 3.57 2.62 -0.86
N THR A 47 4.40 2.28 0.13
CA THR A 47 5.18 3.28 0.85
C THR A 47 6.36 2.64 1.58
N GLY A 48 7.18 3.46 2.23
CA GLY A 48 8.37 2.99 2.93
C GLY A 48 8.06 2.12 4.16
N TRP A 49 8.88 1.09 4.37
CA TRP A 49 8.85 0.21 5.55
C TRP A 49 8.82 0.97 6.88
N LYS A 50 9.56 2.09 6.96
CA LYS A 50 9.72 2.89 8.19
C LYS A 50 8.43 3.45 8.76
N ILE A 51 7.36 3.58 7.96
CA ILE A 51 6.07 4.12 8.41
C ILE A 51 4.96 3.08 8.47
N ARG A 52 5.29 1.78 8.40
CA ARG A 52 4.31 0.66 8.44
C ARG A 52 3.27 0.79 9.56
N ASP A 53 3.71 1.23 10.75
CA ASP A 53 2.85 1.33 11.92
C ASP A 53 1.80 2.45 11.70
N THR A 54 2.22 3.57 11.10
CA THR A 54 1.28 4.62 10.65
C THR A 54 0.31 4.12 9.59
N VAL A 55 0.78 3.28 8.64
CA VAL A 55 -0.10 2.70 7.61
C VAL A 55 -1.19 1.85 8.25
N GLN A 56 -0.82 1.01 9.22
CA GLN A 56 -1.75 0.18 9.95
C GLN A 56 -2.74 1.01 10.78
N ASP A 57 -2.26 2.00 11.52
CA ASP A 57 -3.09 2.85 12.38
C ASP A 57 -4.09 3.69 11.58
N VAL A 58 -3.67 4.21 10.43
CA VAL A 58 -4.48 5.13 9.64
C VAL A 58 -5.37 4.39 8.62
N LEU A 59 -4.92 3.32 7.98
CA LEU A 59 -5.72 2.66 6.95
C LEU A 59 -6.25 1.28 7.36
N GLY A 60 -5.79 0.73 8.49
CA GLY A 60 -6.03 -0.69 8.80
C GLY A 60 -5.45 -1.61 7.74
N ALA A 61 -4.42 -1.14 7.02
CA ALA A 61 -3.78 -1.90 5.95
C ALA A 61 -2.55 -2.61 6.50
N HIS A 62 -2.41 -3.89 6.14
CA HIS A 62 -1.35 -4.78 6.60
C HIS A 62 -0.37 -5.03 5.47
N MET A 63 0.91 -5.15 5.82
CA MET A 63 1.96 -5.44 4.86
C MET A 63 1.71 -6.79 4.17
N VAL A 64 2.03 -6.86 2.89
CA VAL A 64 1.97 -8.08 2.09
C VAL A 64 3.35 -8.47 1.57
N ARG A 65 3.47 -9.71 1.09
CA ARG A 65 4.72 -10.24 0.51
C ARG A 65 5.19 -9.47 -0.72
N PHE A 66 4.29 -8.77 -1.40
CA PHE A 66 4.59 -8.01 -2.61
C PHE A 66 5.58 -6.85 -2.32
N ARG A 67 6.69 -6.84 -3.07
CA ARG A 67 7.72 -5.79 -3.01
C ARG A 67 7.64 -4.89 -4.26
N PRO A 68 7.18 -3.64 -4.14
CA PRO A 68 7.13 -2.73 -5.28
C PRO A 68 8.54 -2.32 -5.73
N GLY A 69 8.82 -2.54 -7.02
CA GLY A 69 10.06 -2.12 -7.66
C GLY A 69 10.00 -0.66 -8.13
N HIS A 70 11.16 0.00 -8.18
CA HIS A 70 11.28 1.37 -8.69
C HIS A 70 12.38 1.45 -9.76
N ALA A 71 12.05 2.00 -10.92
CA ALA A 71 12.94 2.06 -12.08
C ALA A 71 14.28 2.78 -11.80
N CYS A 72 14.27 3.79 -10.92
CA CYS A 72 15.45 4.61 -10.64
C CYS A 72 16.22 4.21 -9.37
N GLY A 73 15.86 3.11 -8.71
CA GLY A 73 16.46 2.68 -7.44
C GLY A 73 16.17 3.67 -6.30
N LEU A 74 15.42 3.24 -5.30
CA LEU A 74 15.23 4.03 -4.08
C LEU A 74 16.16 3.50 -2.99
N ALA A 75 16.84 4.41 -2.30
CA ALA A 75 17.71 4.11 -1.16
C ALA A 75 16.96 3.58 0.07
N THR A 76 15.63 3.62 0.04
CA THR A 76 14.75 3.25 1.14
C THR A 76 13.89 2.06 0.74
N THR A 77 13.71 1.12 1.67
CA THR A 77 12.89 -0.07 1.50
C THR A 77 11.40 0.28 1.38
N PHE A 78 10.76 -0.10 0.29
CA PHE A 78 9.32 0.07 0.05
C PHE A 78 8.58 -1.25 0.17
N ARG A 79 7.34 -1.19 0.67
CA ARG A 79 6.46 -2.35 0.80
C ARG A 79 5.05 -1.97 0.36
N ALA A 80 4.28 -2.98 -0.02
CA ALA A 80 2.85 -2.83 -0.24
C ALA A 80 2.07 -3.23 1.01
N TYR A 81 0.94 -2.56 1.20
CA TYR A 81 0.02 -2.76 2.32
C TYR A 81 -1.41 -2.82 1.80
N VAL A 82 -2.23 -3.74 2.32
CA VAL A 82 -3.62 -3.92 1.89
C VAL A 82 -4.59 -4.05 3.07
N ASN A 83 -5.83 -3.58 2.90
CA ASN A 83 -6.89 -3.69 3.92
C ASN A 83 -7.85 -4.88 3.68
N TYR A 84 -7.51 -5.79 2.77
CA TYR A 84 -8.36 -6.91 2.36
C TYR A 84 -7.56 -8.19 2.29
N GLU A 85 -8.22 -9.31 2.56
CA GLU A 85 -7.58 -10.62 2.50
C GLU A 85 -7.51 -11.18 1.07
N GLY A 86 -6.47 -11.97 0.81
CA GLY A 86 -6.28 -12.67 -0.45
C GLY A 86 -5.28 -13.81 -0.30
N ALA A 87 -5.45 -14.85 -1.11
CA ALA A 87 -4.55 -15.99 -1.11
C ALA A 87 -3.13 -15.55 -1.48
N GLY A 88 -2.13 -15.94 -0.68
CA GLY A 88 -0.71 -15.62 -0.91
C GLY A 88 -0.29 -14.19 -0.59
N LEU A 89 -1.19 -13.32 -0.09
CA LEU A 89 -0.84 -11.92 0.23
C LEU A 89 -0.03 -11.77 1.52
N TYR A 90 -0.39 -12.48 2.58
CA TYR A 90 0.17 -12.30 3.93
C TYR A 90 1.29 -13.26 4.30
N GLU A 91 1.92 -13.89 3.31
CA GLU A 91 3.12 -14.65 3.60
C GLU A 91 4.17 -13.71 4.21
N ALA A 92 4.72 -14.09 5.35
CA ALA A 92 5.68 -13.27 6.07
C ALA A 92 6.87 -13.00 5.16
N ASP A 93 7.15 -11.72 4.91
CA ASP A 93 8.38 -11.30 4.26
C ASP A 93 9.54 -11.62 5.23
N PRO A 94 10.50 -12.50 4.84
CA PRO A 94 11.62 -12.88 5.70
C PRO A 94 12.61 -11.73 5.93
N ASP A 95 12.59 -10.69 5.09
CA ASP A 95 13.44 -9.51 5.23
C ASP A 95 12.67 -8.23 4.85
N PRO A 96 11.75 -7.78 5.71
CA PRO A 96 10.87 -6.67 5.38
C PRO A 96 11.56 -5.30 5.54
N GLU A 97 12.67 -5.26 6.27
CA GLU A 97 13.43 -4.03 6.52
C GLU A 97 14.58 -3.82 5.53
N ASN A 98 15.29 -4.88 5.15
CA ASN A 98 16.48 -4.80 4.31
C ASN A 98 16.29 -5.51 2.95
N GLY A 99 15.14 -6.13 2.72
CA GLY A 99 14.85 -6.81 1.47
C GLY A 99 14.81 -5.84 0.30
N ASP A 100 15.36 -6.28 -0.83
CA ASP A 100 15.43 -5.55 -2.08
C ASP A 100 14.10 -4.94 -2.56
N ASN A 101 14.20 -3.83 -3.28
CA ASN A 101 13.09 -3.22 -4.01
C ASN A 101 13.18 -3.63 -5.50
N ASP A 102 13.51 -4.89 -5.78
CA ASP A 102 13.85 -5.36 -7.12
C ASP A 102 12.63 -5.58 -8.04
N GLY A 103 11.42 -5.45 -7.51
CA GLY A 103 10.20 -5.67 -8.28
C GLY A 103 9.88 -7.15 -8.51
N THR A 104 10.32 -8.04 -7.61
CA THR A 104 9.92 -9.46 -7.58
C THR A 104 8.42 -9.73 -7.52
N ALA A 105 7.60 -8.66 -7.38
CA ALA A 105 6.20 -8.54 -7.75
C ALA A 105 5.69 -9.49 -8.85
N PHE A 106 6.46 -9.73 -9.91
CA PHE A 106 6.00 -10.52 -11.05
C PHE A 106 6.75 -11.85 -11.28
N ALA A 107 7.82 -12.13 -10.52
CA ALA A 107 8.65 -13.31 -10.76
C ALA A 107 8.06 -14.64 -10.23
N GLY A 108 6.95 -14.60 -9.48
CA GLY A 108 6.34 -15.81 -8.91
C GLY A 108 4.81 -15.83 -8.81
N ALA A 109 4.13 -14.74 -9.17
CA ALA A 109 2.67 -14.61 -9.10
C ALA A 109 2.09 -14.36 -10.50
N GLY A 110 2.39 -15.25 -11.46
CA GLY A 110 1.77 -15.24 -12.80
C GLY A 110 1.63 -13.85 -13.42
N GLY A 111 2.74 -13.08 -13.43
CA GLY A 111 2.70 -11.66 -13.73
C GLY A 111 2.08 -11.37 -15.09
N VAL A 112 1.16 -10.41 -15.11
CA VAL A 112 0.71 -9.77 -16.34
C VAL A 112 1.94 -9.14 -16.98
N GLU A 113 2.37 -9.67 -18.12
CA GLU A 113 3.41 -9.03 -18.91
C GLU A 113 2.98 -7.59 -19.20
N ALA A 114 3.91 -6.66 -19.01
CA ALA A 114 3.72 -5.30 -19.47
C ALA A 114 3.49 -5.35 -20.99
N ALA A 115 2.30 -4.91 -21.42
CA ALA A 115 1.93 -4.78 -22.81
C ALA A 115 2.76 -3.70 -23.53
#